data_AF-A0A959WSR4-F1
#
_entry.id   AF-A0A959WSR4-F1
#
_cell.length_a   1.000
_cell.length_b   1.000
_cell.length_c   1.000
_cell.angle_alpha   90.00
_cell.angle_beta   90.00
_cell.angle_gamma   90.00
#
_symmetry.space_group_name_H-M   'P 1'
#
loop_
_entity.id
_entity.type
_entity.pdbx_description
1 polymer ?
#
loop_
_entity_poly.entity_id
_entity_poly.type
_entity_poly.pdbx_seq_one_letter_code
_entity_poly.pdbx_strand_id
1 'polypeptide(L)' 'MQLLGFLAAAMFAFMVSFALDLGGAVSAMIFLLILFIGALLHAWHPLVEWVRGPSAKL' A
#
# COMPACT_ATOMS: atom_id res chain seq x y z
N MET A 1 8.36 6.56 -7.00
CA MET A 1 8.28 7.41 -5.79
C MET A 1 7.16 6.98 -4.85
N GLN A 2 5.91 6.79 -5.31
CA GLN A 2 4.78 6.35 -4.45
C GLN A 2 5.02 5.01 -3.71
N LEU A 3 5.50 3.97 -4.41
CA LEU A 3 5.72 2.64 -3.79
C LEU A 3 6.70 2.69 -2.60
N LEU A 4 7.72 3.54 -2.71
CA LEU A 4 8.75 3.73 -1.68
C LEU A 4 8.16 4.40 -0.42
N GLY A 5 7.20 5.31 -0.60
CA GLY A 5 6.43 5.90 0.50
C GLY A 5 5.54 4.88 1.22
N PHE A 6 4.86 3.99 0.49
CA PHE A 6 4.07 2.92 1.08
C PHE A 6 4.92 1.90 1.84
N LEU A 7 6.11 1.58 1.32
CA LEU A 7 7.07 0.72 2.02
C LEU A 7 7.53 1.35 3.35
N ALA A 8 7.88 2.64 3.33
CA ALA A 8 8.27 3.36 4.55
C ALA A 8 7.14 3.39 5.59
N ALA A 9 5.90 3.65 5.16
CA ALA A 9 4.73 3.62 6.03
C ALA A 9 4.46 2.22 6.62
N ALA A 10 4.59 1.17 5.80
CA ALA A 10 4.43 -0.20 6.25
C ALA A 10 5.49 -0.56 7.30
N MET A 11 6.76 -0.24 7.06
CA MET A 11 7.86 -0.47 8.00
C MET A 11 7.64 0.27 9.33
N PHE A 12 7.19 1.52 9.28
CA PHE A 12 6.87 2.29 10.48
C PHE A 12 5.73 1.64 11.29
N ALA A 13 4.63 1.27 10.63
CA ALA A 13 3.50 0.61 11.28
C ALA A 13 3.88 -0.74 11.89
N PHE A 14 4.76 -1.50 11.22
CA PHE A 14 5.31 -2.74 11.74
C PHE A 14 6.10 -2.51 13.03
N MET A 15 7.01 -1.53 13.04
CA MET A 15 7.80 -1.21 14.24
C MET A 15 6.95 -0.71 15.40
N VAL A 16 5.95 0.13 15.14
CA VAL A 16 5.02 0.62 16.17
C VAL A 16 4.19 -0.52 16.74
N SER A 17 3.70 -1.42 15.89
CA SER A 17 2.89 -2.57 16.34
C SER A 17 3.73 -3.53 17.18
N PHE A 18 5.00 -3.71 16.82
CA PHE A 18 5.95 -4.49 17.61
C PHE A 18 6.24 -3.81 18.96
N ALA A 19 6.38 -2.49 19.01
CA ALA A 19 6.58 -1.72 20.23
C ALA A 19 5.37 -1.76 21.18
N LEU A 20 4.16 -1.99 20.65
CA LEU A 20 2.92 -2.17 21.42
C LEU A 20 2.65 -3.63 21.80
N ASP A 21 3.60 -4.53 21.55
CA ASP A 21 3.53 -5.94 21.90
C ASP A 21 2.31 -6.67 21.29
N LEU A 22 1.83 -6.21 20.12
CA LEU A 22 0.71 -6.82 19.37
C LEU A 22 1.02 -8.24 18.85
N GLY A 23 2.25 -8.72 19.04
CA GLY A 23 2.75 -9.98 18.52
C GLY A 23 3.22 -9.87 17.07
N GLY A 24 4.17 -10.73 16.69
CA GLY A 24 4.79 -10.73 15.37
C GLY A 24 3.81 -11.03 14.23
N ALA A 25 2.83 -11.90 14.45
CA ALA A 25 1.84 -12.27 13.44
C ALA A 25 0.90 -11.10 13.08
N VAL A 26 0.35 -10.40 14.08
CA VAL A 26 -0.53 -9.25 13.86
C VAL A 26 0.25 -8.11 13.20
N SER A 27 1.46 -7.84 13.68
CA SER A 27 2.35 -6.83 13.10
C SER A 27 2.67 -7.15 11.62
N ALA A 28 2.96 -8.40 11.29
CA ALA A 28 3.18 -8.82 9.90
C ALA A 28 1.93 -8.68 9.03
N MET A 29 0.73 -8.97 9.56
CA MET A 29 -0.51 -8.73 8.81
C MET A 29 -0.73 -7.25 8.52
N ILE A 30 -0.47 -6.36 9.49
CA ILE A 30 -0.56 -4.89 9.30
C ILE A 30 0.44 -4.44 8.23
N PHE A 31 1.67 -4.93 8.29
CA PHE A 31 2.71 -4.63 7.30
C PHE A 31 2.30 -5.03 5.88
N LEU A 32 1.87 -6.28 5.71
CA LEU A 32 1.46 -6.82 4.41
C LEU A 32 0.21 -6.10 3.88
N LEU A 33 -0.73 -5.73 4.75
CA LEU A 33 -1.92 -4.98 4.36
C LEU A 33 -1.57 -3.61 3.79
N ILE A 34 -0.68 -2.86 4.44
CA ILE A 34 -0.27 -1.53 3.96
C ILE A 34 0.46 -1.64 2.62
N LEU A 35 1.36 -2.62 2.47
CA LEU A 35 2.01 -2.87 1.19
C LEU A 35 1.03 -3.27 0.09
N PHE A 36 0.07 -4.13 0.42
CA PHE A 36 -0.96 -4.56 -0.51
C PHE A 36 -1.80 -3.37 -1.00
N ILE A 37 -2.23 -2.48 -0.11
CA ILE A 37 -2.96 -1.26 -0.48
C ILE A 37 -2.11 -0.38 -1.39
N GLY A 38 -0.83 -0.16 -1.04
CA GLY A 38 0.08 0.64 -1.86
C GLY A 38 0.28 0.06 -3.26
N ALA A 39 0.46 -1.26 -3.36
CA ALA A 39 0.58 -1.97 -4.62
C ALA A 39 -0.72 -1.91 -5.43
N LEU A 40 -1.87 -2.08 -4.78
CA LEU A 40 -3.18 -2.00 -5.41
C LEU A 40 -3.41 -0.62 -6.00
N LEU A 41 -3.17 0.46 -5.25
CA LEU A 41 -3.32 1.83 -5.76
C LEU A 41 -2.39 2.12 -6.93
N HIS A 42 -1.15 1.64 -6.86
CA HIS A 42 -0.18 1.80 -7.96
C HIS A 42 -0.61 1.06 -9.22
N ALA A 43 -1.13 -0.17 -9.09
CA ALA A 43 -1.63 -0.98 -10.19
C ALA A 43 -2.99 -0.48 -10.73
N TRP A 44 -3.80 0.14 -9.89
CA TRP A 44 -5.12 0.64 -10.27
C TRP A 44 -5.05 1.87 -11.17
N HIS A 45 -4.03 2.72 -11.01
CA HIS A 45 -3.86 3.92 -11.83
C HIS A 45 -3.83 3.62 -13.35
N PRO A 46 -2.96 2.73 -13.87
CA PRO A 46 -2.96 2.39 -15.30
C PRO A 46 -4.22 1.63 -15.74
N LEU A 47 -4.84 0.83 -14.85
CA LEU A 47 -6.09 0.15 -15.15
C LEU A 47 -7.26 1.13 -15.32
N VAL A 48 -7.34 2.16 -14.49
CA VAL A 48 -8.35 3.23 -14.61
C VAL A 48 -8.13 4.03 -15.89
N GLU A 49 -6.89 4.36 -16.23
CA GLU A 49 -6.57 5.03 -17.50
C GLU A 49 -6.95 4.16 -18.70
N TRP A 50 -6.72 2.84 -18.62
CA TRP A 50 -7.08 1.89 -19.67
C TRP A 50 -8.60 1.75 -19.82
N VAL A 51 -9.34 1.61 -18.72
CA VAL A 51 -10.81 1.49 -18.71
C VAL A 51 -11.50 2.78 -19.15
N ARG A 52 -10.95 3.95 -18.79
CA ARG A 52 -11.51 5.25 -19.20
C ARG A 52 -11.35 5.53 -20.70
N GLY A 53 -10.46 4.81 -21.39
CA GLY A 53 -10.25 4.93 -22.83
C GLY A 53 -9.92 6.38 -23.29
N PRO A 54 -9.91 6.64 -24.60
CA PRO A 54 -9.62 7.97 -25.16
C PRO A 54 -10.61 9.07 -24.70
N SER A 55 -11.75 8.70 -24.12
CA SER A 55 -12.81 9.61 -23.66
C SER A 55 -12.43 10.47 -22.46
N ALA A 56 -11.36 10.17 -21.72
CA ALA A 56 -10.94 10.97 -20.57
C ALA A 56 -10.03 12.18 -20.92
N LYS A 57 -9.85 12.49 -22.21
CA LYS A 57 -9.07 13.65 -22.69
C LYS A 57 -9.93 14.85 -23.13
N LEU A 58 -11.25 14.78 -22.98
CA LEU A 58 -12.18 15.90 -23.13
C LEU A 58 -12.43 16.54 -21.76
#